data_AF-A0A078LXY5-F1
#
_entry.id   AF-A0A078LXY5-F1
#
_cell.length_a   1.000
_cell.length_b   1.000
_cell.length_c   1.000
_cell.angle_alpha   90.00
_cell.angle_beta   90.00
_cell.angle_gamma   90.00
#
_symmetry.space_group_name_H-M   'P 1'
#
loop_
_entity.id
_entity.type
_entity.pdbx_description
1 polymer ?
#
loop_
_entity_poly.entity_id
_entity_poly.type
_entity_poly.pdbx_seq_one_letter_code
_entity_poly.pdbx_strand_id
1 'polypeptide(L)'
;MTVKITQRIKGFKVVDETLERPLATVEQQATGKPTTVVEMDESLQRPESLIGMTYKIKSPLFEHALYVTVNDIVLNAGTPHEQRRPFEIFINSKNMDHFQWIVALTRIMSAVFRKGGDCTFLVEELKAVFDPRGGYLKKGGVYMPSIVAEIGGVLERHLIAIGMMEGHELDEHQLKYLAEKRAAYEASQGAVAVEPGDGFPAGAQLCNKCNTQAVVQMDGCATCLNCGNSKCG
;
A
#
# COMPACT_ATOMS: atom_id res chain seq x y z
N MET A 1 1.22 37.50 -14.88
CA MET A 1 1.35 38.89 -15.40
C MET A 1 0.23 39.71 -14.82
N THR A 2 0.53 40.82 -14.15
CA THR A 2 -0.45 41.62 -13.40
C THR A 2 -0.91 42.79 -14.27
N VAL A 3 -2.17 42.77 -14.71
CA VAL A 3 -2.73 43.82 -15.56
C VAL A 3 -3.22 44.97 -14.67
N LYS A 4 -2.60 46.16 -14.80
CA LYS A 4 -3.06 47.38 -14.11
C LYS A 4 -4.11 48.08 -14.96
N ILE A 5 -5.33 48.18 -14.44
CA ILE A 5 -6.45 48.88 -15.08
C ILE A 5 -6.37 50.36 -14.67
N THR A 6 -6.10 51.23 -15.64
CA THR A 6 -5.93 52.69 -15.42
C THR A 6 -7.21 53.51 -15.66
N GLN A 7 -8.31 52.86 -16.06
CA GLN A 7 -9.59 53.52 -16.31
C GLN A 7 -10.70 53.00 -15.39
N ARG A 8 -11.67 53.86 -15.08
CA ARG A 8 -12.83 53.50 -14.23
C ARG A 8 -13.74 52.52 -14.96
N ILE A 9 -13.91 51.32 -14.39
CA ILE A 9 -14.85 50.30 -14.85
C ILE A 9 -16.27 50.82 -14.67
N LYS A 10 -17.01 50.99 -15.78
CA LYS A 10 -18.39 51.53 -15.77
C LYS A 10 -19.48 50.45 -15.72
N GLY A 11 -19.09 49.17 -15.70
CA GLY A 11 -19.99 48.05 -15.53
C GLY A 11 -19.22 46.73 -15.54
N PHE A 12 -19.70 45.74 -14.79
CA PHE A 12 -19.20 44.38 -14.81
C PHE A 12 -20.40 43.42 -14.80
N LYS A 13 -20.24 42.26 -15.43
CA LYS A 13 -21.22 41.16 -15.42
C LYS A 13 -20.47 39.90 -14.96
N VAL A 14 -20.98 39.24 -13.95
CA VAL A 14 -20.46 37.94 -13.49
C VAL A 14 -21.07 36.86 -14.39
N VAL A 15 -20.23 36.06 -15.03
CA VAL A 15 -20.66 34.94 -15.86
C VAL A 15 -20.55 33.68 -15.01
N ASP A 16 -21.67 32.98 -14.85
CA ASP A 16 -21.70 31.65 -14.26
C ASP A 16 -21.37 30.63 -15.36
N GLU A 17 -20.16 30.05 -15.30
CA GLU A 17 -19.64 29.16 -16.34
C GLU A 17 -20.42 27.84 -16.48
N THR A 18 -21.41 27.59 -15.61
CA THR A 18 -22.25 26.39 -15.65
C THR A 18 -23.51 26.53 -16.52
N LEU A 19 -23.88 27.73 -16.97
CA LEU A 19 -25.21 27.97 -17.56
C LEU A 19 -25.23 28.41 -19.04
N GLU A 20 -24.10 28.66 -19.69
CA GLU A 20 -24.08 29.04 -21.12
C GLU A 20 -22.98 28.32 -21.92
N ARG A 21 -23.18 27.03 -22.23
CA ARG A 21 -22.59 26.40 -23.43
C ARG A 21 -23.69 25.85 -24.33
N PRO A 22 -23.92 26.44 -25.51
CA PRO A 22 -24.75 25.83 -26.53
C PRO A 22 -24.12 24.52 -27.01
N LEU A 23 -24.95 23.49 -27.19
CA LEU A 23 -24.62 22.26 -27.90
C LEU A 23 -24.20 22.60 -29.34
N ALA A 24 -22.90 22.69 -29.58
CA ALA A 24 -22.34 22.82 -30.92
C ALA A 24 -22.29 21.42 -31.57
N THR A 25 -23.12 21.25 -32.59
CA THR A 25 -23.03 20.22 -33.62
C THR A 25 -21.63 20.18 -34.22
N VAL A 26 -21.02 19.00 -34.30
CA VAL A 26 -19.69 18.79 -34.91
C VAL A 26 -19.85 17.92 -36.14
N GLU A 27 -19.75 18.54 -37.33
CA GLU A 27 -19.37 17.85 -38.55
C GLU A 27 -17.90 18.14 -38.87
N GLN A 28 -17.16 17.05 -39.12
CA GLN A 28 -15.96 16.91 -39.96
C GLN A 28 -14.68 17.70 -39.63
N GLN A 29 -13.62 16.99 -39.20
CA GLN A 29 -12.51 16.52 -40.05
C GLN A 29 -11.28 16.13 -39.20
N ALA A 30 -10.63 15.05 -39.60
CA ALA A 30 -9.53 14.42 -38.89
C ALA A 30 -8.19 15.13 -39.13
N THR A 31 -7.52 15.54 -38.05
CA THR A 31 -6.05 15.62 -37.93
C THR A 31 -5.66 15.46 -36.46
N GLY A 32 -5.03 14.34 -36.11
CA GLY A 32 -4.28 14.06 -34.86
C GLY A 32 -4.90 14.55 -33.54
N LYS A 33 -5.68 13.71 -32.86
CA LYS A 33 -6.07 13.99 -31.46
C LYS A 33 -4.81 14.03 -30.59
N PRO A 34 -4.53 15.09 -29.82
CA PRO A 34 -3.68 14.96 -28.66
C PRO A 34 -4.40 14.01 -27.70
N THR A 35 -3.80 12.86 -27.40
CA THR A 35 -4.29 11.96 -26.37
C THR A 35 -4.11 12.70 -25.04
N THR A 36 -5.17 13.37 -24.56
CA THR A 36 -5.16 14.00 -23.24
C THR A 36 -5.10 12.88 -22.21
N VAL A 37 -3.91 12.59 -21.71
CA VAL A 37 -3.69 11.63 -20.63
C VAL A 37 -4.32 12.21 -19.37
N VAL A 38 -5.31 11.52 -18.83
CA VAL A 38 -5.96 11.86 -17.57
C VAL A 38 -5.06 11.42 -16.43
N GLU A 39 -4.67 12.36 -15.59
CA GLU A 39 -3.97 12.10 -14.34
C GLU A 39 -4.94 12.17 -13.16
N MET A 40 -4.50 11.67 -12.01
CA MET A 40 -5.26 11.78 -10.77
C MET A 40 -5.04 13.17 -10.17
N ASP A 41 -6.11 13.90 -9.89
CA ASP A 41 -6.10 15.18 -9.20
C ASP A 41 -7.46 15.47 -8.52
N GLU A 42 -7.54 16.54 -7.73
CA GLU A 42 -8.72 16.88 -6.93
C GLU A 42 -10.01 17.14 -7.76
N SER A 43 -9.88 17.46 -9.04
CA SER A 43 -10.99 17.68 -9.96
C SER A 43 -11.60 16.39 -10.52
N LEU A 44 -10.89 15.25 -10.38
CA LEU A 44 -11.34 13.96 -10.88
C LEU A 44 -12.59 13.50 -10.11
N GLN A 45 -13.71 13.42 -10.83
CA GLN A 45 -14.97 12.97 -10.24
C GLN A 45 -14.93 11.47 -9.94
N ARG A 46 -15.51 11.08 -8.79
CA ARG A 46 -15.66 9.68 -8.41
C ARG A 46 -16.58 8.95 -9.41
N PRO A 47 -16.11 7.87 -10.07
CA PRO A 47 -16.95 7.05 -10.95
C PRO A 47 -18.10 6.36 -10.20
N GLU A 48 -19.09 5.87 -10.96
CA GLU A 48 -20.21 5.11 -10.39
C GLU A 48 -19.76 3.80 -9.72
N SER A 49 -18.76 3.13 -10.30
CA SER A 49 -18.19 1.88 -9.81
C SER A 49 -16.68 1.97 -9.66
N LEU A 50 -16.16 1.39 -8.58
CA LEU A 50 -14.73 1.19 -8.33
C LEU A 50 -14.45 -0.29 -8.12
N ILE A 51 -13.25 -0.73 -8.48
CA ILE A 51 -12.78 -2.09 -8.24
C ILE A 51 -11.95 -2.07 -6.96
N GLY A 52 -12.26 -2.94 -6.00
CA GLY A 52 -11.57 -2.93 -4.72
C GLY A 52 -11.13 -4.31 -4.24
N MET A 53 -10.20 -4.30 -3.29
CA MET A 53 -9.71 -5.47 -2.59
C MET A 53 -9.84 -5.25 -1.09
N THR A 54 -10.38 -6.24 -0.37
CA THR A 54 -10.48 -6.22 1.09
C THR A 54 -9.46 -7.15 1.71
N TYR A 55 -8.65 -6.62 2.62
CA TYR A 55 -7.63 -7.32 3.37
C TYR A 55 -8.04 -7.44 4.83
N LYS A 56 -7.81 -8.61 5.41
CA LYS A 56 -8.11 -8.88 6.82
C LYS A 56 -6.83 -8.79 7.65
N ILE A 57 -6.87 -7.98 8.71
CA ILE A 57 -5.83 -7.92 9.74
C ILE A 57 -6.37 -8.58 11.01
N LYS A 58 -5.63 -9.56 11.54
CA LYS A 58 -5.95 -10.21 12.82
C LYS A 58 -4.73 -10.10 13.74
N SER A 59 -4.82 -9.26 14.76
CA SER A 59 -3.82 -9.14 15.81
C SER A 59 -4.17 -10.04 17.00
N PRO A 60 -3.19 -10.55 17.75
CA PRO A 60 -3.41 -11.16 19.05
C PRO A 60 -3.78 -10.12 20.14
N LEU A 61 -3.57 -8.82 19.90
CA LEU A 61 -3.80 -7.77 20.91
C LEU A 61 -5.28 -7.43 21.13
N PHE A 62 -6.14 -7.76 20.18
CA PHE A 62 -7.56 -7.41 20.22
C PHE A 62 -8.41 -8.53 19.62
N GLU A 63 -9.62 -8.67 20.16
CA GLU A 63 -10.54 -9.76 19.80
C GLU A 63 -11.03 -9.67 18.35
N HIS A 64 -11.30 -8.45 17.88
CA HIS A 64 -11.97 -8.20 16.60
C HIS A 64 -11.00 -7.86 15.48
N ALA A 65 -11.12 -8.56 14.34
CA ALA A 65 -10.31 -8.27 13.15
C ALA A 65 -10.64 -6.87 12.57
N LEU A 66 -9.64 -6.28 11.92
CA LEU A 66 -9.81 -5.10 11.07
C LEU A 66 -9.92 -5.56 9.61
N TYR A 67 -10.78 -4.89 8.85
CA TYR A 67 -10.93 -5.07 7.41
C TYR A 67 -10.54 -3.78 6.70
N VAL A 68 -9.53 -3.87 5.85
CA VAL A 68 -8.99 -2.75 5.08
C VAL A 68 -9.38 -2.96 3.63
N THR A 69 -10.27 -2.14 3.10
CA THR A 69 -10.67 -2.16 1.70
C THR A 69 -9.98 -1.03 0.98
N VAL A 70 -9.24 -1.31 -0.09
CA VAL A 70 -8.69 -0.29 -0.98
C VAL A 70 -9.42 -0.42 -2.32
N ASN A 71 -10.03 0.68 -2.75
CA ASN A 71 -10.74 0.80 -4.01
C ASN A 71 -9.91 1.63 -4.98
N ASP A 72 -9.85 1.17 -6.22
CA ASP A 72 -9.01 1.73 -7.26
C ASP A 72 -9.83 2.32 -8.40
N ILE A 73 -9.21 3.28 -9.06
CA ILE A 73 -9.65 3.83 -10.33
C ILE A 73 -8.70 3.38 -11.45
N VAL A 74 -9.27 3.07 -12.61
CA VAL A 74 -8.52 2.81 -13.84
C VAL A 74 -8.53 4.10 -14.66
N LEU A 75 -7.35 4.70 -14.83
CA LEU A 75 -7.14 5.89 -15.64
C LEU A 75 -6.76 5.47 -17.06
N ASN A 76 -7.21 6.23 -18.05
CA ASN A 76 -6.86 6.04 -19.47
C ASN A 76 -7.13 4.61 -19.99
N ALA A 77 -8.22 4.00 -19.55
CA ALA A 77 -8.60 2.64 -19.92
C ALA A 77 -8.63 2.44 -21.44
N GLY A 78 -8.07 1.33 -21.92
CA GLY A 78 -7.99 1.01 -23.34
C GLY A 78 -6.94 1.80 -24.12
N THR A 79 -6.03 2.51 -23.43
CA THR A 79 -4.91 3.24 -24.05
C THR A 79 -3.56 2.70 -23.58
N PRO A 80 -2.44 3.00 -24.27
CA PRO A 80 -1.10 2.66 -23.80
C PRO A 80 -0.70 3.27 -22.45
N HIS A 81 -1.47 4.26 -21.97
CA HIS A 81 -1.24 4.93 -20.69
C HIS A 81 -2.23 4.46 -19.60
N GLU A 82 -2.86 3.30 -19.80
CA GLU A 82 -3.73 2.70 -18.79
C GLU A 82 -2.96 2.49 -17.49
N GLN A 83 -3.47 3.07 -16.41
CA GLN A 83 -2.86 2.98 -15.08
C GLN A 83 -3.94 2.76 -14.04
N ARG A 84 -3.63 1.93 -13.05
CA ARG A 84 -4.48 1.73 -11.88
C ARG A 84 -3.91 2.52 -10.70
N ARG A 85 -4.76 3.30 -10.03
CA ARG A 85 -4.37 4.11 -8.88
C ARG A 85 -5.36 3.89 -7.73
N PRO A 86 -4.90 3.90 -6.46
CA PRO A 86 -5.81 3.86 -5.34
C PRO A 86 -6.62 5.15 -5.31
N PHE A 87 -7.91 5.03 -5.05
CA PHE A 87 -8.85 6.16 -5.05
C PHE A 87 -9.42 6.42 -3.65
N GLU A 88 -9.77 5.37 -2.93
CA GLU A 88 -10.28 5.47 -1.55
C GLU A 88 -9.91 4.21 -0.75
N ILE A 89 -9.76 4.39 0.57
CA ILE A 89 -9.51 3.31 1.51
C ILE A 89 -10.54 3.36 2.62
N PHE A 90 -11.05 2.20 3.02
CA PHE A 90 -11.95 2.05 4.15
C PHE A 90 -11.38 1.05 5.14
N ILE A 91 -11.28 1.46 6.40
CA ILE A 91 -10.85 0.59 7.48
C ILE A 91 -12.05 0.38 8.41
N ASN A 92 -12.50 -0.85 8.55
CA ASN A 92 -13.63 -1.22 9.39
C ASN A 92 -13.19 -2.16 10.51
N SER A 93 -13.77 -1.98 11.70
CA SER A 93 -13.54 -2.83 12.86
C SER A 93 -14.79 -2.87 13.73
N LYS A 94 -15.01 -4.01 14.40
CA LYS A 94 -15.99 -4.09 15.50
C LYS A 94 -15.43 -3.54 16.82
N ASN A 95 -14.11 -3.29 16.89
CA ASN A 95 -13.49 -2.71 18.07
C ASN A 95 -13.71 -1.19 18.10
N MET A 96 -14.44 -0.72 19.10
CA MET A 96 -14.77 0.70 19.29
C MET A 96 -13.59 1.52 19.80
N ASP A 97 -12.61 0.92 20.48
CA ASP A 97 -11.42 1.63 20.99
C ASP A 97 -10.60 2.27 19.88
N HIS A 98 -10.70 1.71 18.67
CA HIS A 98 -9.95 2.17 17.51
C HIS A 98 -10.73 3.13 16.61
N PHE A 99 -12.03 3.34 16.89
CA PHE A 99 -12.95 3.97 15.96
C PHE A 99 -12.52 5.37 15.52
N GLN A 100 -12.16 6.26 16.45
CA GLN A 100 -11.84 7.65 16.13
C GLN A 100 -10.64 7.79 15.20
N TRP A 101 -9.53 7.11 15.51
CA TRP A 101 -8.33 7.22 14.69
C TRP A 101 -8.46 6.42 13.39
N ILE A 102 -9.21 5.32 13.37
CA ILE A 102 -9.53 4.57 12.13
C ILE A 102 -10.30 5.46 11.15
N VAL A 103 -11.31 6.19 11.65
CA VAL A 103 -12.10 7.12 10.84
C VAL A 103 -11.23 8.27 10.34
N ALA A 104 -10.39 8.85 11.19
CA ALA A 104 -9.47 9.91 10.79
C ALA A 104 -8.49 9.43 9.70
N LEU A 105 -7.89 8.26 9.90
CA LEU A 105 -6.92 7.67 8.98
C LEU A 105 -7.56 7.36 7.62
N THR A 106 -8.73 6.72 7.62
CA THR A 106 -9.54 6.44 6.42
C THR A 106 -9.81 7.71 5.61
N ARG A 107 -10.21 8.81 6.28
CA ARG A 107 -10.52 10.09 5.63
C ARG A 107 -9.28 10.75 5.04
N ILE A 108 -8.19 10.81 5.80
CA ILE A 108 -6.95 11.47 5.38
C ILE A 108 -6.31 10.71 4.24
N MET A 109 -6.16 9.39 4.35
CA MET A 109 -5.57 8.57 3.29
C MET A 109 -6.38 8.64 1.98
N SER A 110 -7.71 8.55 2.06
CA SER A 110 -8.55 8.71 0.88
C SER A 110 -8.45 10.13 0.27
N ALA A 111 -8.24 11.16 1.09
CA ALA A 111 -8.00 12.50 0.58
C ALA A 111 -6.63 12.61 -0.11
N VAL A 112 -5.58 11.98 0.44
CA VAL A 112 -4.25 11.91 -0.20
C VAL A 112 -4.34 11.18 -1.53
N PHE A 113 -5.05 10.05 -1.60
CA PHE A 113 -5.28 9.34 -2.86
C PHE A 113 -5.98 10.23 -3.89
N ARG A 114 -7.05 10.93 -3.51
CA ARG A 114 -7.75 11.83 -4.44
C ARG A 114 -6.96 13.07 -4.86
N LYS A 115 -5.99 13.52 -4.07
CA LYS A 115 -5.10 14.63 -4.47
C LYS A 115 -4.23 14.26 -5.67
N GLY A 116 -4.00 12.97 -5.92
CA GLY A 116 -3.11 12.53 -6.98
C GLY A 116 -1.64 12.56 -6.58
N GLY A 117 -0.78 12.32 -7.58
CA GLY A 117 0.67 12.22 -7.38
C GLY A 117 1.12 10.88 -6.80
N ASP A 118 2.31 10.89 -6.21
CA ASP A 118 2.90 9.71 -5.58
C ASP A 118 2.39 9.53 -4.14
N CYS A 119 1.62 8.46 -3.90
CA CYS A 119 1.12 8.09 -2.59
C CYS A 119 1.90 6.95 -1.94
N THR A 120 2.98 6.45 -2.57
CA THR A 120 3.76 5.31 -2.07
C THR A 120 4.46 5.64 -0.75
N PHE A 121 4.80 6.91 -0.51
CA PHE A 121 5.39 7.37 0.76
C PHE A 121 4.53 7.02 1.99
N LEU A 122 3.21 6.92 1.84
CA LEU A 122 2.31 6.55 2.93
C LEU A 122 2.66 5.18 3.53
N VAL A 123 3.25 4.27 2.74
CA VAL A 123 3.69 2.96 3.23
C VAL A 123 4.75 3.13 4.31
N GLU A 124 5.77 3.94 4.07
CA GLU A 124 6.86 4.16 5.01
C GLU A 124 6.38 4.92 6.25
N GLU A 125 5.57 5.96 6.06
CA GLU A 125 5.00 6.73 7.17
C GLU A 125 4.14 5.86 8.10
N LEU A 126 3.32 4.96 7.53
CA LEU A 126 2.50 4.04 8.33
C LEU A 126 3.35 2.98 9.04
N LYS A 127 4.34 2.40 8.36
CA LYS A 127 5.25 1.40 8.93
C LYS A 127 6.13 1.95 10.05
N ALA A 128 6.41 3.26 10.03
CA ALA A 128 7.16 3.96 11.06
C ALA A 128 6.34 4.29 12.32
N VAL A 129 5.03 3.98 12.36
CA VAL A 129 4.21 4.17 13.56
C VAL A 129 4.40 3.00 14.53
N PHE A 130 4.84 3.30 15.74
CA PHE A 130 5.07 2.32 16.80
C PHE A 130 3.95 2.37 17.86
N ASP A 131 3.54 1.20 18.34
CA ASP A 131 2.67 1.10 19.50
C ASP A 131 3.54 1.22 20.75
N PRO A 132 3.23 2.12 21.71
CA PRO A 132 3.97 2.24 22.96
C PRO A 132 3.98 0.95 23.81
N ARG A 133 3.09 -0.01 23.52
CA ARG A 133 3.06 -1.33 24.13
C ARG A 133 4.03 -2.33 23.49
N GLY A 134 4.77 -1.92 22.45
CA GLY A 134 5.84 -2.72 21.85
C GLY A 134 5.39 -3.66 20.72
N GLY A 135 4.25 -3.39 20.07
CA GLY A 135 3.81 -4.15 18.90
C GLY A 135 3.33 -5.58 19.20
N TYR A 136 3.32 -6.44 18.20
CA TYR A 136 2.91 -7.85 18.32
C TYR A 136 3.47 -8.74 17.21
N LEU A 137 3.44 -10.05 17.42
CA LEU A 137 3.76 -11.05 16.40
C LEU A 137 2.47 -11.52 15.72
N LYS A 138 2.40 -11.42 14.39
CA LYS A 138 1.33 -12.05 13.60
C LYS A 138 1.61 -13.54 13.42
N LYS A 139 0.58 -14.27 12.98
CA LYS A 139 0.73 -15.67 12.56
C LYS A 139 1.88 -15.78 11.54
N GLY A 140 2.76 -16.76 11.72
CA GLY A 140 3.99 -16.90 10.94
C GLY A 140 5.22 -16.21 11.53
N GLY A 141 5.12 -15.64 12.74
CA GLY A 141 6.27 -15.12 13.49
C GLY A 141 6.79 -13.77 13.00
N VAL A 142 6.02 -13.04 12.19
CA VAL A 142 6.42 -11.70 11.74
C VAL A 142 5.98 -10.67 12.78
N TYR A 143 6.92 -9.87 13.25
CA TYR A 143 6.71 -8.77 14.17
C TYR A 143 6.12 -7.56 13.44
N MET A 144 5.09 -6.99 14.04
CA MET A 144 4.43 -5.76 13.64
C MET A 144 4.60 -4.71 14.74
N PRO A 145 5.25 -3.57 14.44
CA PRO A 145 5.46 -2.50 15.43
C PRO A 145 4.18 -1.89 16.00
N SER A 146 3.11 -1.89 15.21
CA SER A 146 1.77 -1.43 15.58
C SER A 146 0.72 -1.95 14.61
N ILE A 147 -0.55 -1.77 14.95
CA ILE A 147 -1.66 -2.01 14.01
C ILE A 147 -1.61 -1.07 12.80
N VAL A 148 -1.11 0.16 12.98
CA VAL A 148 -0.94 1.15 11.92
C VAL A 148 0.15 0.70 10.94
N ALA A 149 1.25 0.14 11.45
CA ALA A 149 2.29 -0.45 10.64
C ALA A 149 1.80 -1.66 9.82
N GLU A 150 0.91 -2.49 10.40
CA GLU A 150 0.30 -3.57 9.64
C GLU A 150 -0.66 -3.05 8.55
N ILE A 151 -1.38 -1.94 8.78
CA ILE A 151 -2.14 -1.24 7.72
C ILE A 151 -1.19 -0.72 6.63
N GLY A 152 -0.03 -0.19 6.99
CA GLY A 152 1.03 0.17 6.03
C GLY A 152 1.49 -1.02 5.17
N GLY A 153 1.66 -2.20 5.78
CA GLY A 153 1.96 -3.44 5.06
C GLY A 153 0.79 -3.96 4.19
N VAL A 154 -0.46 -3.67 4.55
CA VAL A 154 -1.61 -3.91 3.66
C VAL A 154 -1.54 -2.99 2.45
N LEU A 155 -1.31 -1.69 2.67
CA LEU A 155 -1.22 -0.70 1.62
C LEU A 155 -0.08 -1.04 0.65
N GLU A 156 1.10 -1.39 1.15
CA GLU A 156 2.23 -1.81 0.33
C GLU A 156 1.87 -2.98 -0.59
N ARG A 157 1.31 -4.06 -0.03
CA ARG A 157 0.90 -5.23 -0.83
C ARG A 157 -0.11 -4.85 -1.90
N HIS A 158 -1.00 -3.90 -1.60
CA HIS A 158 -1.97 -3.41 -2.56
C HIS A 158 -1.30 -2.58 -3.66
N LEU A 159 -0.41 -1.65 -3.31
CA LEU A 159 0.33 -0.81 -4.27
C LEU A 159 1.23 -1.64 -5.18
N ILE A 160 1.87 -2.69 -4.66
CA ILE A 160 2.60 -3.67 -5.49
C ILE A 160 1.64 -4.38 -6.45
N ALA A 161 0.49 -4.84 -5.97
CA ALA A 161 -0.48 -5.58 -6.78
C ALA A 161 -1.05 -4.76 -7.95
N ILE A 162 -1.13 -3.43 -7.82
CA ILE A 162 -1.57 -2.53 -8.89
C ILE A 162 -0.41 -1.93 -9.70
N GLY A 163 0.84 -2.34 -9.44
CA GLY A 163 2.03 -1.93 -10.19
C GLY A 163 2.59 -0.55 -9.82
N MET A 164 2.23 0.00 -8.66
CA MET A 164 2.77 1.28 -8.16
C MET A 164 4.06 1.15 -7.36
N MET A 165 4.39 -0.05 -6.88
CA MET A 165 5.62 -0.33 -6.15
C MET A 165 6.23 -1.64 -6.63
N GLU A 166 7.55 -1.72 -6.60
CA GLU A 166 8.25 -2.99 -6.83
C GLU A 166 8.10 -3.89 -5.60
N GLY A 167 7.84 -5.17 -5.83
CA GLY A 167 7.80 -6.15 -4.76
C GLY A 167 9.19 -6.45 -4.20
N HIS A 168 9.24 -6.94 -2.96
CA HIS A 168 10.45 -7.55 -2.43
C HIS A 168 10.59 -8.98 -2.95
N GLU A 169 10.89 -9.13 -4.22
CA GLU A 169 11.31 -10.43 -4.78
C GLU A 169 12.74 -10.72 -4.36
N LEU A 170 12.96 -11.92 -3.82
CA LEU A 170 14.30 -12.43 -3.54
C LEU A 170 14.90 -12.89 -4.87
N ASP A 171 16.15 -12.53 -5.13
CA ASP A 171 16.84 -12.97 -6.34
C ASP A 171 17.00 -14.52 -6.36
N GLU A 172 17.21 -15.10 -7.53
CA GLU A 172 17.33 -16.57 -7.66
C GLU A 172 18.45 -17.16 -6.79
N HIS A 173 19.52 -16.41 -6.57
CA HIS A 173 20.65 -16.82 -5.75
C HIS A 173 20.28 -16.85 -4.26
N GLN A 174 19.54 -15.84 -3.78
CA GLN A 174 18.99 -15.76 -2.43
C GLN A 174 17.96 -16.85 -2.18
N LEU A 175 17.12 -17.16 -3.17
CA LEU A 175 16.16 -18.27 -3.08
C LEU A 175 16.88 -19.62 -2.94
N LYS A 176 17.91 -19.87 -3.77
CA LYS A 176 18.74 -21.08 -3.67
C LYS A 176 19.46 -21.16 -2.32
N TYR A 177 20.10 -20.07 -1.90
CA TYR A 177 20.79 -19.98 -0.60
C TYR A 177 19.83 -20.26 0.57
N LEU A 178 18.62 -19.70 0.54
CA LEU A 178 17.59 -19.96 1.55
C LEU A 178 17.14 -21.42 1.55
N ALA A 179 16.95 -22.02 0.38
CA ALA A 179 16.58 -23.43 0.26
C ALA A 179 17.66 -24.34 0.83
N GLU A 180 18.94 -24.09 0.49
CA GLU A 180 20.09 -24.82 1.02
C GLU A 180 20.18 -24.70 2.54
N LYS A 181 20.03 -23.49 3.10
CA LYS A 181 20.08 -23.27 4.55
C LYS A 181 18.89 -23.90 5.28
N ARG A 182 17.69 -23.88 4.71
CA ARG A 182 16.55 -24.60 5.29
C ARG A 182 16.79 -26.11 5.31
N ALA A 183 17.24 -26.68 4.20
CA ALA A 183 17.54 -28.11 4.10
C ALA A 183 18.64 -28.54 5.09
N ALA A 184 19.72 -27.76 5.21
CA ALA A 184 20.80 -28.01 6.17
C ALA A 184 20.31 -27.92 7.63
N TYR A 185 19.43 -26.96 7.93
CA TYR A 185 18.84 -26.84 9.27
C TYR A 185 17.98 -28.05 9.63
N GLU A 186 17.09 -28.46 8.72
CA GLU A 186 16.22 -29.63 8.89
C GLU A 186 17.01 -30.91 9.08
N ALA A 187 18.10 -31.09 8.30
CA ALA A 187 19.02 -32.21 8.45
C ALA A 187 19.71 -32.24 9.83
N SER A 188 20.03 -31.06 10.40
CA SER A 188 20.71 -30.95 11.70
C SER A 188 19.80 -31.22 12.91
N GLN A 189 18.49 -31.01 12.78
CA GLN A 189 17.53 -31.01 13.90
C GLN A 189 16.75 -32.32 14.05
N GLY A 190 17.03 -33.35 13.25
CA GLY A 190 16.35 -34.64 13.37
C GLY A 190 14.84 -34.51 13.25
N ALA A 191 14.36 -34.07 12.08
CA ALA A 191 12.97 -34.18 11.64
C ALA A 191 11.89 -33.60 12.59
N VAL A 192 12.08 -32.37 13.09
CA VAL A 192 10.92 -31.52 13.40
C VAL A 192 10.59 -30.77 12.11
N ALA A 193 9.73 -31.37 11.28
CA ALA A 193 9.23 -30.73 10.08
C ALA A 193 8.53 -29.42 10.45
N VAL A 194 9.09 -28.30 10.01
CA VAL A 194 8.40 -27.02 10.07
C VAL A 194 7.54 -26.95 8.82
N GLU A 195 6.22 -27.09 8.99
CA GLU A 195 5.27 -27.07 7.88
C GLU A 195 5.43 -25.78 7.04
N PRO A 196 5.38 -25.88 5.69
CA PRO A 196 5.50 -24.71 4.82
C PRO A 196 4.40 -23.69 5.11
N GLY A 197 4.78 -22.51 5.63
CA GLY A 197 3.87 -21.41 5.93
C GLY A 197 3.37 -21.36 7.37
N ASP A 198 3.63 -22.38 8.19
CA ASP A 198 3.32 -22.40 9.63
C ASP A 198 4.60 -22.40 10.47
N GLY A 199 5.16 -21.20 10.61
CA GLY A 199 6.20 -20.90 11.58
C GLY A 199 7.61 -21.17 11.11
N PHE A 200 8.55 -20.71 11.91
CA PHE A 200 9.98 -21.00 11.84
C PHE A 200 10.31 -21.91 13.04
N PRO A 201 11.51 -22.52 13.07
CA PRO A 201 11.88 -23.43 14.14
C PRO A 201 11.62 -22.86 15.54
N ALA A 202 11.19 -23.71 16.46
CA ALA A 202 10.97 -23.32 17.85
C ALA A 202 12.28 -22.76 18.45
N GLY A 203 12.22 -21.55 19.01
CA GLY A 203 13.40 -20.84 19.51
C GLY A 203 14.10 -19.94 18.49
N ALA A 204 13.61 -19.82 17.25
CA ALA A 204 14.11 -18.85 16.29
C ALA A 204 14.00 -17.41 16.83
N GLN A 205 15.06 -16.63 16.63
CA GLN A 205 15.14 -15.24 17.07
C GLN A 205 14.58 -14.28 16.01
N LEU A 206 14.19 -13.08 16.45
CA LEU A 206 13.70 -12.02 15.58
C LEU A 206 14.81 -11.53 14.64
N CYS A 207 14.54 -11.53 13.33
CA CYS A 207 15.43 -10.94 12.35
C CYS A 207 15.28 -9.42 12.32
N ASN A 208 16.35 -8.68 12.57
CA ASN A 208 16.35 -7.22 12.51
C ASN A 208 16.17 -6.66 11.08
N LYS A 209 16.36 -7.46 10.03
CA LYS A 209 16.19 -7.03 8.63
C LYS A 209 14.75 -7.16 8.14
N CYS A 210 14.09 -8.28 8.43
CA CYS A 210 12.75 -8.57 7.90
C CYS A 210 11.67 -8.69 8.98
N ASN A 211 12.01 -8.39 10.25
CA ASN A 211 11.13 -8.49 11.40
C ASN A 211 10.44 -9.85 11.54
N THR A 212 11.05 -10.93 11.04
CA THR A 212 10.49 -12.28 11.13
C THR A 212 11.30 -13.11 12.11
N GLN A 213 10.65 -13.82 13.03
CA GLN A 213 11.26 -14.77 13.96
C GLN A 213 11.78 -15.99 13.20
N ALA A 214 12.88 -15.83 12.50
CA ALA A 214 13.41 -16.80 11.55
C ALA A 214 14.92 -16.99 11.68
N VAL A 215 15.56 -16.31 12.65
CA VAL A 215 17.01 -16.41 12.84
C VAL A 215 17.34 -17.64 13.65
N VAL A 216 18.18 -18.49 13.09
CA VAL A 216 18.69 -19.70 13.72
C VAL A 216 20.21 -19.68 13.76
N GLN A 217 20.80 -20.39 14.72
CA GLN A 217 22.24 -20.60 14.78
C GLN A 217 22.60 -21.81 13.91
N MET A 218 23.39 -21.60 12.88
CA MET A 218 23.86 -22.63 11.95
C MET A 218 25.31 -22.39 11.58
N ASP A 219 26.12 -23.45 11.57
CA ASP A 219 27.53 -23.38 11.17
C ASP A 219 28.33 -22.29 11.91
N GLY A 220 28.00 -22.04 13.18
CA GLY A 220 28.63 -20.99 13.99
C GLY A 220 28.15 -19.55 13.69
N CYS A 221 27.19 -19.37 12.79
CA CYS A 221 26.63 -18.06 12.45
C CYS A 221 25.11 -17.95 12.68
N ALA A 222 24.63 -16.74 12.96
CA ALA A 222 23.21 -16.42 13.06
C ALA A 222 22.65 -16.07 11.66
N THR A 223 21.77 -16.92 11.13
CA THR A 223 21.23 -16.80 9.76
C THR A 223 19.70 -16.81 9.77
N CYS A 224 19.08 -15.87 9.04
CA CYS A 224 17.64 -15.75 8.89
C CYS A 224 17.12 -16.66 7.77
N LEU A 225 16.26 -17.63 8.11
CA LEU A 225 15.63 -18.53 7.15
C LEU A 225 14.51 -17.87 6.33
N ASN A 226 14.12 -16.63 6.64
CA ASN A 226 13.11 -15.88 5.88
C ASN A 226 13.70 -15.03 4.75
N CYS A 227 14.80 -14.31 5.02
CA CYS A 227 15.36 -13.34 4.08
C CYS A 227 16.86 -13.52 3.79
N GLY A 228 17.47 -14.59 4.28
CA GLY A 228 18.88 -14.92 4.03
C GLY A 228 19.88 -14.08 4.81
N ASN A 229 19.44 -13.06 5.55
CA ASN A 229 20.34 -12.18 6.31
C ASN A 229 21.18 -12.97 7.31
N SER A 230 22.50 -12.86 7.21
CA SER A 230 23.45 -13.48 8.13
C SER A 230 24.37 -12.43 8.74
N LYS A 231 24.85 -12.66 9.96
CA LYS A 231 25.84 -11.77 10.61
C LYS A 231 27.27 -11.95 10.08
N CYS A 232 27.55 -13.06 9.37
CA CYS A 232 28.92 -13.43 9.00
C CYS A 232 29.27 -13.19 7.52
N GLY A 233 28.36 -12.60 6.75
CA GLY A 233 28.53 -12.33 5.31
C GLY A 233 27.43 -12.97 4.49
#